data_AF-A0A7R9DXV7-F1
#
_entry.id   AF-A0A7R9DXV7-F1
#
_cell.length_a   1.000
_cell.length_b   1.000
_cell.length_c   1.000
_cell.angle_alpha   90.00
_cell.angle_beta   90.00
_cell.angle_gamma   90.00
#
_symmetry.space_group_name_H-M   'P 1'
#
loop_
_entity.id
_entity.type
_entity.pdbx_description
1 polymer ?
#
loop_
_entity_poly.entity_id
_entity_poly.type
_entity_poly.pdbx_seq_one_letter_code
_entity_poly.pdbx_strand_id
1 'polypeptide(L)'
;MGGLSPHKAREEELAGKKRDLEVMSKSKQLVITEKTRRLAVEMDKAAVGLSSHRGYVEGKLTSLNKYINNLDTVIAWTMETKTRINISRELSDKDRSRVIDNIM
;
A
#
# COMPACT_ATOMS: atom_id res chain seq x y z
N MET A 1 -0.52 50.70 -58.15
CA MET A 1 0.66 51.19 -57.41
C MET A 1 0.30 51.21 -55.93
N GLY A 2 0.97 50.40 -55.13
CA GLY A 2 0.75 50.36 -53.68
C GLY A 2 1.47 49.19 -53.03
N GLY A 3 2.70 48.88 -53.47
CA GLY A 3 3.53 47.91 -52.77
C GLY A 3 3.90 48.46 -51.40
N LEU A 4 3.67 47.68 -50.35
CA LEU A 4 4.14 48.00 -49.00
C LEU A 4 5.63 48.35 -49.08
N SER A 5 6.05 49.44 -48.44
CA SER A 5 7.47 49.76 -48.36
C SER A 5 8.21 48.57 -47.73
N PRO A 6 9.49 48.33 -48.08
CA PRO A 6 10.27 47.21 -47.53
C PRO A 6 10.23 47.14 -46.00
N HIS A 7 10.07 48.30 -45.33
CA HIS A 7 9.93 48.41 -43.89
C HIS A 7 8.60 47.83 -43.37
N LYS A 8 7.48 48.13 -44.04
CA LYS A 8 6.16 47.60 -43.67
C LYS A 8 6.05 46.09 -43.88
N ALA A 9 6.60 45.57 -44.98
CA ALA A 9 6.63 44.13 -45.23
C ALA A 9 7.41 43.38 -44.13
N ARG A 10 8.53 43.96 -43.66
CA ARG A 10 9.34 43.41 -42.57
C ARG A 10 8.65 43.50 -41.21
N GLU A 11 7.92 44.57 -40.93
CA GLU A 11 7.09 44.69 -39.72
C GLU A 11 5.99 43.63 -39.67
N GLU A 12 5.33 43.39 -40.80
CA GLU A 12 4.26 42.39 -40.92
C GLU A 12 4.81 40.96 -40.76
N GLU A 13 5.99 40.67 -41.33
CA GLU A 13 6.70 39.41 -41.12
C GLU A 13 7.07 39.19 -39.64
N LEU A 14 7.60 40.22 -38.97
CA LEU A 14 7.95 40.17 -37.55
C LEU A 14 6.71 39.98 -36.67
N ALA A 15 5.60 40.65 -36.99
CA ALA A 15 4.32 40.47 -36.31
C ALA A 15 3.76 39.05 -36.52
N GLY A 16 3.97 38.45 -37.69
CA GLY A 16 3.69 37.03 -37.96
C GLY A 16 4.49 36.12 -37.03
N LYS A 17 5.83 36.25 -37.05
CA LYS A 17 6.72 35.44 -36.20
C LYS A 17 6.42 35.57 -34.71
N LYS A 18 6.04 36.76 -34.24
CA LYS A 18 5.63 36.98 -32.85
C LYS A 18 4.37 36.18 -32.50
N ARG A 19 3.36 36.18 -33.36
CA ARG A 19 2.13 35.39 -33.17
C ARG A 19 2.42 33.89 -33.13
N ASP A 20 3.26 33.40 -34.03
CA ASP A 20 3.63 31.97 -34.07
C ASP A 20 4.35 31.54 -32.78
N LEU A 21 5.27 32.37 -32.26
CA LEU A 21 5.94 32.13 -30.99
C LEU A 21 4.98 32.10 -29.80
N GLU A 22 3.99 33.00 -29.76
CA GLU A 22 2.96 33.01 -28.71
C GLU A 22 2.10 31.75 -28.73
N VAL A 23 1.72 31.26 -29.92
CA VAL A 23 0.96 30.01 -30.08
C VAL A 23 1.78 28.80 -29.63
N MET A 24 3.05 28.71 -30.03
CA MET A 24 3.95 27.65 -29.60
C MET A 24 4.16 27.65 -28.08
N SER A 25 4.30 28.83 -27.47
CA SER A 25 4.45 28.98 -26.02
C SER A 25 3.21 28.47 -25.27
N LYS A 26 2.01 28.89 -25.69
CA LYS A 26 0.73 28.42 -25.11
C LYS A 26 0.54 26.91 -25.25
N SER A 27 0.89 26.35 -26.41
CA SER A 27 0.82 24.91 -26.65
C SER A 27 1.75 24.13 -25.70
N LYS A 28 3.00 24.58 -25.53
CA LYS A 28 3.94 24.00 -24.55
C LYS A 28 3.38 24.06 -23.13
N GLN A 29 2.82 25.19 -22.74
CA GLN A 29 2.24 25.35 -21.41
C GLN A 29 1.08 24.38 -21.16
N LEU A 30 0.18 24.21 -22.14
CA LEU A 30 -0.94 23.27 -22.07
C LEU A 30 -0.45 21.82 -21.93
N VAL A 31 0.58 21.43 -22.70
CA VAL A 31 1.18 20.09 -22.62
C VAL A 31 1.79 19.83 -21.24
N ILE A 32 2.50 20.82 -20.68
CA ILE A 32 3.07 20.71 -19.33
C ILE A 32 1.96 20.56 -18.30
N THR A 33 0.94 21.43 -18.34
CA THR A 33 -0.19 21.39 -17.40
C THR A 33 -0.91 20.04 -17.44
N GLU A 34 -1.16 19.49 -18.63
CA GLU A 34 -1.82 18.18 -18.76
C GLU A 34 -0.95 17.03 -18.23
N LYS A 35 0.36 17.06 -18.49
CA LYS A 35 1.30 16.08 -17.92
C LYS A 35 1.33 16.16 -16.39
N THR A 36 1.40 17.36 -15.83
CA THR A 36 1.37 17.59 -14.38
C THR A 36 0.06 17.08 -13.78
N ARG A 37 -1.08 17.35 -14.43
CA ARG A 37 -2.39 16.86 -13.98
C ARG A 37 -2.46 15.33 -14.00
N ARG A 38 -1.96 14.68 -15.06
CA ARG A 38 -1.91 13.21 -15.14
C ARG A 38 -1.05 12.63 -14.03
N LEU A 39 0.14 13.20 -13.79
CA LEU A 39 1.03 12.75 -12.71
C LEU A 39 0.37 12.87 -11.34
N ALA A 40 -0.34 13.98 -11.06
CA ALA A 40 -1.08 14.13 -9.81
C ALA A 40 -2.12 13.00 -9.62
N VAL A 41 -2.88 12.67 -10.66
CA VAL A 41 -3.86 11.56 -10.63
C VAL A 41 -3.17 10.21 -10.42
N GLU A 42 -2.02 9.98 -11.05
CA GLU A 42 -1.24 8.75 -10.86
C GLU A 42 -0.68 8.64 -9.43
N MET A 43 -0.21 9.75 -8.86
CA MET A 43 0.24 9.83 -7.48
C MET A 43 -0.90 9.52 -6.49
N ASP A 44 -2.08 10.11 -6.70
CA ASP A 44 -3.24 9.84 -5.85
C ASP A 44 -3.64 8.36 -5.91
N LYS A 45 -3.65 7.76 -7.11
CA LYS A 45 -3.91 6.33 -7.28
C LYS A 45 -2.87 5.47 -6.55
N ALA A 46 -1.59 5.82 -6.67
CA ALA A 46 -0.52 5.12 -5.99
C ALA A 46 -0.66 5.23 -4.46
N ALA A 47 -1.01 6.41 -3.94
CA ALA A 47 -1.23 6.64 -2.52
C ALA A 47 -2.39 5.79 -1.98
N VAL A 48 -3.52 5.75 -2.69
CA VAL A 48 -4.66 4.89 -2.34
C VAL A 48 -4.27 3.40 -2.37
N GLY A 49 -3.51 2.99 -3.39
CA GLY A 49 -3.00 1.62 -3.50
C GLY A 49 -2.09 1.22 -2.35
N LEU A 50 -1.15 2.10 -1.97
CA LEU A 50 -0.25 1.90 -0.83
C LEU A 50 -1.01 1.82 0.49
N SER A 51 -1.98 2.70 0.70
CA SER A 51 -2.85 2.68 1.89
C SER A 51 -3.64 1.37 1.99
N SER A 52 -4.21 0.92 0.87
CA SER A 52 -4.95 -0.35 0.80
C SER A 52 -4.05 -1.55 1.09
N HIS A 53 -2.85 -1.58 0.51
CA HIS A 53 -1.89 -2.65 0.74
C HIS A 53 -1.39 -2.67 2.19
N ARG A 54 -1.15 -1.51 2.79
CA ARG A 54 -0.82 -1.39 4.21
C ARG A 54 -1.90 -2.02 5.09
N GLY A 55 -3.17 -1.69 4.86
CA GLY A 55 -4.29 -2.29 5.59
C GLY A 55 -4.36 -3.82 5.43
N TYR A 56 -4.09 -4.33 4.23
CA TYR A 56 -3.99 -5.77 4.00
C TYR A 56 -2.88 -6.43 4.83
N VAL A 57 -1.67 -5.85 4.85
CA VAL A 57 -0.53 -6.36 5.63
C VAL A 57 -0.83 -6.32 7.13
N GLU A 58 -1.39 -5.22 7.63
CA GLU A 58 -1.80 -5.08 9.04
C GLU A 58 -2.85 -6.15 9.44
N GLY A 59 -3.81 -6.44 8.55
CA GLY A 59 -4.79 -7.50 8.76
C GLY A 59 -4.16 -8.90 8.80
N LYS A 60 -3.19 -9.18 7.94
CA LYS A 60 -2.42 -10.44 7.98
C LYS A 60 -1.61 -10.57 9.26
N LEU A 61 -0.94 -9.50 9.70
CA LEU A 61 -0.17 -9.49 10.94
C LEU A 61 -1.05 -9.73 12.17
N THR A 62 -2.22 -9.10 12.22
CA THR A 62 -3.21 -9.33 13.28
C THR A 62 -3.67 -10.78 13.33
N SER A 63 -3.89 -11.39 12.16
CA SER A 63 -4.28 -12.80 12.07
C SER A 63 -3.16 -13.73 12.54
N LEU A 64 -1.91 -13.44 12.16
CA LEU A 64 -0.75 -14.19 12.61
C LEU A 64 -0.62 -14.16 14.14
N ASN A 65 -0.76 -12.98 14.76
CA ASN A 65 -0.71 -12.85 16.22
C ASN A 65 -1.80 -13.67 16.91
N LYS A 66 -3.01 -13.74 16.34
CA LYS A 66 -4.07 -14.63 16.87
C LYS A 66 -3.67 -16.09 16.81
N TYR A 67 -3.06 -16.54 15.72
CA TYR A 67 -2.60 -17.92 15.60
C TYR A 67 -1.46 -18.24 16.58
N ILE A 68 -0.51 -17.31 16.77
CA ILE A 68 0.56 -17.47 17.76
C ILE A 68 -0.04 -17.63 19.15
N ASN A 69 -0.95 -16.75 19.57
CA ASN A 69 -1.58 -16.84 20.89
C ASN A 69 -2.36 -18.16 21.08
N ASN A 70 -3.04 -18.63 20.04
CA ASN A 70 -3.73 -19.92 20.08
C ASN A 70 -2.74 -21.08 20.22
N LEU A 71 -1.62 -21.04 19.49
CA LEU A 71 -0.56 -22.03 19.59
C LEU A 71 0.07 -22.04 20.99
N ASP A 72 0.36 -20.86 21.55
CA ASP A 72 0.90 -20.73 22.91
C ASP A 72 -0.06 -21.35 23.95
N THR A 73 -1.37 -21.14 23.77
CA THR A 73 -2.39 -21.75 24.63
C THR A 73 -2.36 -23.29 24.55
N VAL A 74 -2.28 -23.84 23.34
CA VAL A 74 -2.20 -25.30 23.12
C VAL A 74 -0.89 -25.87 23.66
N ILE A 75 0.23 -25.18 23.46
CA ILE A 75 1.53 -25.56 23.99
C ILE A 75 1.50 -25.59 25.52
N ALA A 76 0.95 -24.54 26.16
CA ALA A 76 0.79 -24.49 27.61
C ALA A 76 -0.06 -25.66 28.14
N TRP A 77 -1.22 -25.92 27.53
CA TRP A 77 -2.08 -27.04 27.92
C TRP A 77 -1.39 -28.40 27.73
N THR A 78 -0.64 -28.57 26.64
CA THR A 78 0.12 -29.80 26.36
C THR A 78 1.23 -30.03 27.38
N MET A 79 1.97 -28.99 27.73
CA MET A 79 3.03 -29.07 28.74
C MET A 79 2.46 -29.38 30.12
N GLU A 80 1.37 -28.70 30.51
CA GLU A 80 0.69 -28.96 31.78
C GLU A 80 0.16 -30.39 31.85
N THR A 81 -0.50 -30.84 30.79
CA THR A 81 -1.01 -32.21 30.68
C THR A 81 0.12 -33.23 30.80
N LYS A 82 1.24 -33.02 30.09
CA LYS A 82 2.43 -33.87 30.19
C LYS A 82 2.98 -33.92 31.61
N THR A 83 3.06 -32.77 32.29
CA THR A 83 3.50 -32.68 33.69
C THR A 83 2.58 -33.46 34.62
N ARG A 84 1.26 -33.26 34.52
CA ARG A 84 0.25 -33.99 35.32
C ARG A 84 0.32 -35.50 35.09
N ILE A 85 0.48 -35.94 33.85
CA ILE A 85 0.65 -37.36 33.51
C ILE A 85 1.93 -37.91 34.16
N ASN A 86 3.05 -37.20 34.05
CA ASN A 86 4.32 -37.64 34.63
C ASN A 86 4.22 -37.81 36.15
N ILE A 87 3.64 -36.84 36.86
CA ILE A 87 3.42 -36.92 38.32
C ILE A 87 2.49 -38.09 38.66
N SER A 88 1.44 -38.32 37.88
CA SER A 88 0.46 -39.38 38.14
C SER A 88 1.06 -40.80 38.11
N ARG A 89 2.22 -40.98 37.48
CA ARG A 89 2.91 -42.28 37.41
C ARG A 89 3.40 -42.76 38.77
N GLU A 90 3.62 -41.85 39.71
CA GLU A 90 4.05 -42.15 41.08
C GLU A 90 2.86 -42.43 42.01
N LEU A 91 1.62 -42.28 41.51
CA LEU A 91 0.39 -42.46 42.29
C LEU A 91 -0.13 -43.91 42.21
N SER A 92 -1.01 -44.23 43.17
CA SER A 92 -1.82 -45.46 43.14
C SER A 92 -2.65 -45.55 41.86
N ASP A 93 -2.99 -46.77 41.42
CA ASP A 93 -3.78 -46.98 40.19
C ASP A 93 -5.13 -46.25 40.22
N LYS A 94 -5.76 -46.18 41.39
CA LYS A 94 -7.02 -45.48 41.61
C LYS A 94 -6.86 -43.97 41.42
N ASP A 95 -5.81 -43.39 41.99
CA ASP A 95 -5.59 -41.93 41.91
C ASP A 95 -5.03 -41.53 40.55
N ARG A 96 -4.21 -42.38 39.92
CA ARG A 96 -3.76 -42.21 38.54
C ARG A 96 -4.93 -42.20 37.56
N SER A 97 -5.89 -43.12 37.72
CA SER A 97 -7.10 -43.16 36.89
C SER A 97 -7.92 -41.87 37.04
N ARG A 98 -8.09 -41.37 38.28
CA ARG A 98 -8.74 -40.07 38.52
C ARG A 98 -8.01 -38.90 37.86
N VAL A 99 -6.68 -38.88 37.85
CA VAL A 99 -5.93 -37.81 37.18
C VAL A 99 -6.17 -37.84 35.66
N ILE A 100 -6.17 -39.02 35.06
CA ILE A 100 -6.46 -39.22 33.63
C ILE A 100 -7.89 -38.78 33.31
N ASP A 101 -8.87 -39.16 34.12
CA ASP A 101 -10.28 -38.75 33.96
C ASP A 101 -10.49 -37.23 34.13
N ASN A 102 -9.58 -36.52 34.82
CA ASN A 102 -9.60 -35.06 34.97
C ASN A 102 -8.79 -34.33 33.89
N ILE A 103 -8.19 -35.05 32.94
CA ILE A 103 -7.45 -34.49 31.80
C ILE A 103 -8.27 -34.68 30.51
N MET A 104 -8.86 -35.88 30.35
CA MET A 104 -9.76 -36.23 29.24
C MET A 104 -11.14 -35.60 29.42
#